data_AF-A0A2S5MG12-F1
#
_entry.id   AF-A0A2S5MG12-F1
#
_cell.length_a   1.000
_cell.length_b   1.000
_cell.length_c   1.000
_cell.angle_alpha   90.00
_cell.angle_beta   90.00
_cell.angle_gamma   90.00
#
_symmetry.space_group_name_H-M   'P 1'
#
loop_
_entity.id
_entity.type
_entity.pdbx_description
1 polymer ?
#
loop_
_entity_poly.entity_id
_entity_poly.type
_entity_poly.pdbx_seq_one_letter_code
_entity_poly.pdbx_strand_id
1 'polypeptide(L)'
;MAVVRSNISTNAGVRDQYIEGVKLLKKEASGRTTDEFGIPGAARSVSTYDLFVIWHVTAMMIETPPGNPAQRNAAHRGPIFAPWHRVMLMVFEQNLQRVLNDANFGLPYWDWAEDGDLPPQEQSSAAIWGANCMGGEGNPVASGPFAFHANDPSAFRVRISTNISGELRSVNRGLRRAFGVSTDALPRTAHVTNALALSPYDSPDWDADANSFRNRIEGWMND
;
A
#
# COMPACT_ATOMS: atom_id res chain seq x y z
N MET A 1 -1.72 23.41 6.12
CA MET A 1 -0.93 24.04 5.04
C MET A 1 -0.93 23.08 3.85
N ALA A 2 -0.77 23.59 2.63
CA ALA A 2 -0.54 22.71 1.47
C ALA A 2 0.85 22.09 1.60
N VAL A 3 0.96 20.77 1.43
CA VAL A 3 2.24 20.04 1.42
C VAL A 3 2.52 19.51 0.01
N VAL A 4 3.80 19.32 -0.31
CA VAL A 4 4.24 18.79 -1.61
C VAL A 4 4.66 17.34 -1.44
N ARG A 5 4.02 16.43 -2.18
CA ARG A 5 4.44 15.03 -2.29
C ARG A 5 5.51 14.91 -3.36
N SER A 6 6.67 14.34 -3.01
CA SER A 6 7.83 14.21 -3.91
C SER A 6 8.13 12.76 -4.27
N ASN A 7 8.82 12.54 -5.38
CA ASN A 7 9.31 11.22 -5.77
C ASN A 7 10.33 10.73 -4.73
N ILE A 8 10.09 9.54 -4.19
CA ILE A 8 10.92 8.91 -3.15
C ILE A 8 12.34 8.57 -3.63
N SER A 9 12.50 8.33 -4.94
CA SER A 9 13.78 7.94 -5.54
C SER A 9 14.74 9.13 -5.68
N THR A 10 14.21 10.35 -5.86
CA THR A 10 15.01 11.56 -6.09
C THR A 10 15.15 12.47 -4.87
N ASN A 11 14.37 12.23 -3.81
CA ASN A 11 14.42 13.01 -2.58
C ASN A 11 14.75 12.12 -1.37
N ALA A 12 16.04 12.04 -1.03
CA ALA A 12 16.52 11.24 0.10
C ALA A 12 15.97 11.70 1.45
N GLY A 13 15.80 13.02 1.65
CA GLY A 13 15.28 13.57 2.91
C GLY A 13 13.86 13.10 3.20
N VAL A 14 12.94 13.25 2.24
CA VAL A 14 11.55 12.80 2.41
C VAL A 14 11.46 11.28 2.54
N ARG A 15 12.34 10.53 1.86
CA ARG A 15 12.43 9.07 1.98
C ARG A 15 12.83 8.66 3.39
N ASP A 16 13.86 9.28 3.96
CA ASP A 16 14.36 8.95 5.29
C ASP A 16 13.31 9.30 6.36
N GLN A 17 12.63 10.46 6.22
CA GLN A 17 11.49 10.84 7.05
C GLN A 17 10.32 9.84 6.94
N TYR A 18 9.99 9.40 5.72
CA TYR A 18 8.94 8.39 5.52
C TYR A 18 9.29 7.07 6.21
N ILE A 19 10.52 6.57 6.05
CA ILE A 19 11.02 5.37 6.71
C ILE A 19 10.92 5.50 8.23
N GLU A 20 11.36 6.61 8.78
CA GLU A 20 11.28 6.91 10.21
C GLU A 20 9.82 6.93 10.68
N GLY A 21 8.96 7.69 10.02
CA GLY A 21 7.55 7.83 10.38
C GLY A 21 6.80 6.49 10.35
N VAL A 22 7.04 5.65 9.33
CA VAL A 22 6.48 4.29 9.28
C VAL A 22 6.94 3.45 10.47
N LYS A 23 8.24 3.51 10.82
CA LYS A 23 8.77 2.79 11.99
C LYS A 23 8.17 3.29 13.30
N LEU A 24 7.94 4.60 13.43
CA LEU A 24 7.29 5.20 14.59
C LEU A 24 5.83 4.75 14.70
N LEU A 25 5.04 4.85 13.63
CA LEU A 25 3.66 4.37 13.60
C LEU A 25 3.54 2.87 13.87
N LYS A 26 4.58 2.09 13.50
CA LYS A 26 4.63 0.65 13.76
C LYS A 26 4.92 0.30 15.22
N LYS A 27 5.61 1.20 15.95
CA LYS A 27 5.91 1.06 17.38
C LYS A 27 4.80 1.66 18.26
N GLU A 28 4.11 2.68 17.76
CA GLU A 28 3.04 3.36 18.48
C GLU A 28 1.83 2.43 18.69
N ALA A 29 1.47 2.19 19.95
CA ALA A 29 0.25 1.47 20.29
C ALA A 29 -0.98 2.35 19.99
N SER A 30 -1.94 1.80 19.27
CA SER A 30 -3.19 2.49 18.94
C SER A 30 -4.18 2.59 20.10
N GLY A 31 -3.90 1.92 21.23
CA GLY A 31 -4.84 1.71 22.31
C GLY A 31 -5.90 0.63 22.02
N ARG A 32 -5.81 -0.04 20.86
CA ARG A 32 -6.71 -1.13 20.45
C ARG A 32 -6.04 -2.50 20.53
N THR A 33 -6.84 -3.54 20.68
CA THR A 33 -6.40 -4.93 20.62
C THR A 33 -7.04 -5.71 19.47
N THR A 34 -6.40 -6.79 19.06
CA THR A 34 -6.78 -7.60 17.90
C THR A 34 -8.20 -8.18 17.99
N ASP A 35 -8.68 -8.50 19.19
CA ASP A 35 -10.02 -9.04 19.45
C ASP A 35 -11.15 -8.03 19.17
N GLU A 36 -10.89 -6.72 19.34
CA GLU A 36 -11.84 -5.66 18.95
C GLU A 36 -12.16 -5.65 17.44
N PHE A 37 -11.28 -6.25 16.63
CA PHE A 37 -11.43 -6.38 15.18
C PHE A 37 -11.82 -7.80 14.74
N GLY A 38 -12.23 -8.66 15.68
CA GLY A 38 -12.63 -10.04 15.39
C GLY A 38 -11.46 -10.95 14.97
N ILE A 39 -10.21 -10.55 15.25
CA ILE A 39 -9.03 -11.35 14.91
C ILE A 39 -8.88 -12.48 15.94
N PRO A 40 -8.88 -13.75 15.51
CA PRO A 40 -8.85 -14.88 16.44
C PRO A 40 -7.50 -15.01 17.16
N GLY A 41 -7.54 -15.54 18.38
CA GLY A 41 -6.38 -15.82 19.22
C GLY A 41 -6.31 -14.92 20.46
N ALA A 42 -5.16 -14.92 21.13
CA ALA A 42 -4.94 -14.06 22.28
C ALA A 42 -4.96 -12.58 21.85
N ALA A 43 -5.60 -11.71 22.65
CA ALA A 43 -5.61 -10.27 22.45
C ALA A 43 -4.18 -9.72 22.40
N ARG A 44 -3.82 -9.04 21.32
CA ARG A 44 -2.53 -8.37 21.15
C ARG A 44 -2.73 -6.90 20.81
N SER A 45 -1.82 -6.06 21.28
CA SER A 45 -1.80 -4.64 20.93
C SER A 45 -1.66 -4.45 19.41
N VAL A 46 -2.48 -3.56 18.87
CA VAL A 46 -2.47 -3.13 17.47
C VAL A 46 -1.72 -1.81 17.37
N SER A 47 -0.77 -1.71 16.44
CA SER A 47 -0.06 -0.44 16.21
C SER A 47 -0.90 0.53 15.40
N THR A 48 -0.58 1.83 15.43
CA THR A 48 -1.24 2.82 14.57
C THR A 48 -1.08 2.47 13.08
N TYR A 49 0.07 1.96 12.66
CA TYR A 49 0.26 1.47 11.29
C TYR A 49 -0.68 0.27 10.98
N ASP A 50 -0.85 -0.65 11.93
CA ASP A 50 -1.72 -1.81 11.75
C ASP A 50 -3.20 -1.43 11.61
N LEU A 51 -3.65 -0.29 12.16
CA LEU A 51 -5.00 0.22 11.93
C LEU A 51 -5.28 0.51 10.45
N PHE A 52 -4.30 0.99 9.69
CA PHE A 52 -4.46 1.23 8.25
C PHE A 52 -4.59 -0.08 7.48
N VAL A 53 -3.83 -1.11 7.87
CA VAL A 53 -3.95 -2.46 7.29
C VAL A 53 -5.35 -3.04 7.58
N ILE A 54 -5.81 -2.93 8.82
CA ILE A 54 -7.14 -3.39 9.23
C ILE A 54 -8.22 -2.62 8.48
N TRP A 55 -8.14 -1.29 8.41
CA TRP A 55 -9.13 -0.45 7.73
C TRP A 55 -9.26 -0.81 6.25
N HIS A 56 -8.15 -1.01 5.55
CA HIS A 56 -8.15 -1.44 4.14
C HIS A 56 -8.82 -2.79 3.94
N VAL A 57 -8.45 -3.78 4.75
CA VAL A 57 -9.05 -5.12 4.69
C VAL A 57 -10.54 -5.06 5.02
N THR A 58 -10.94 -4.36 6.08
CA THR A 58 -12.35 -4.23 6.45
C THR A 58 -13.16 -3.58 5.33
N ALA A 59 -12.65 -2.52 4.71
CA ALA A 59 -13.36 -1.85 3.62
C ALA A 59 -13.50 -2.75 2.38
N MET A 60 -12.46 -3.49 2.00
CA MET A 60 -12.54 -4.37 0.84
C MET A 60 -13.47 -5.58 1.03
N MET A 61 -13.78 -5.93 2.28
CA MET A 61 -14.75 -7.00 2.61
C MET A 61 -16.20 -6.52 2.67
N ILE A 62 -16.47 -5.21 2.52
CA ILE A 62 -17.83 -4.67 2.46
C ILE A 62 -18.29 -4.60 1.01
N GLU A 63 -19.09 -5.57 0.59
CA GLU A 63 -19.69 -5.63 -0.75
C GLU A 63 -20.65 -4.47 -1.00
N THR A 64 -20.64 -3.95 -2.23
CA THR A 64 -21.59 -2.90 -2.64
C THR A 64 -22.14 -3.21 -4.05
N PRO A 65 -23.45 -3.52 -4.24
CA PRO A 65 -24.41 -3.87 -3.21
C PRO A 65 -24.07 -5.25 -2.58
N PRO A 66 -24.68 -5.60 -1.44
CA PRO A 66 -24.55 -6.93 -0.86
C PRO A 66 -24.94 -8.05 -1.83
N GLY A 67 -24.20 -9.16 -1.82
CA GLY A 67 -24.49 -10.37 -2.60
C GLY A 67 -24.09 -10.30 -4.08
N ASN A 68 -23.27 -9.32 -4.49
CA ASN A 68 -22.88 -9.15 -5.89
C ASN A 68 -21.64 -10.00 -6.27
N PRO A 69 -21.78 -11.00 -7.19
CA PRO A 69 -20.65 -11.81 -7.67
C PRO A 69 -19.62 -11.04 -8.52
N ALA A 70 -19.91 -9.81 -8.98
CA ALA A 70 -18.97 -8.94 -9.70
C ALA A 70 -17.91 -8.25 -8.81
N GLN A 71 -17.88 -8.56 -7.50
CA GLN A 71 -16.82 -8.22 -6.53
C GLN A 71 -16.54 -6.71 -6.29
N ARG A 72 -17.45 -5.79 -6.63
CA ARG A 72 -17.38 -4.39 -6.15
C ARG A 72 -17.46 -4.32 -4.64
N ASN A 73 -16.57 -3.55 -4.01
CA ASN A 73 -16.55 -3.34 -2.57
C ASN A 73 -16.32 -1.87 -2.20
N ALA A 74 -16.33 -1.55 -0.90
CA ALA A 74 -16.25 -0.17 -0.42
C ALA A 74 -14.89 0.51 -0.66
N ALA A 75 -13.89 -0.19 -1.20
CA ALA A 75 -12.56 0.36 -1.48
C ALA A 75 -12.05 0.08 -2.92
N HIS A 76 -12.61 -0.88 -3.66
CA HIS A 76 -12.13 -1.35 -4.96
C HIS A 76 -13.28 -1.77 -5.89
N ARG A 77 -12.93 -1.98 -7.16
CA ARG A 77 -13.74 -2.51 -8.26
C ARG A 77 -14.99 -1.68 -8.50
N GLY A 78 -14.87 -0.38 -8.31
CA GLY A 78 -15.97 0.55 -8.45
C GLY A 78 -15.54 2.01 -8.29
N PRO A 79 -16.46 2.97 -8.50
CA PRO A 79 -16.15 4.39 -8.59
C PRO A 79 -15.43 4.97 -7.38
N ILE A 80 -15.52 4.29 -6.22
CA ILE A 80 -14.96 4.73 -4.96
C ILE A 80 -13.46 4.44 -4.83
N PHE A 81 -12.86 3.65 -5.73
CA PHE A 81 -11.46 3.22 -5.65
C PHE A 81 -10.48 4.39 -5.38
N ALA A 82 -10.43 5.37 -6.27
CA ALA A 82 -9.51 6.50 -6.12
C ALA A 82 -9.88 7.43 -4.94
N PRO A 83 -11.16 7.82 -4.72
CA PRO A 83 -11.55 8.61 -3.56
C PRO A 83 -11.25 7.95 -2.21
N TRP A 84 -11.51 6.65 -2.06
CA TRP A 84 -11.29 5.91 -0.81
C TRP A 84 -9.80 5.89 -0.46
N HIS A 85 -8.94 5.50 -1.42
CA HIS A 85 -7.50 5.47 -1.22
C HIS A 85 -6.93 6.87 -0.98
N ARG A 86 -7.47 7.91 -1.64
CA ARG A 86 -7.07 9.30 -1.38
C ARG A 86 -7.33 9.69 0.07
N VAL A 87 -8.49 9.39 0.62
CA VAL A 87 -8.82 9.68 2.03
C VAL A 87 -7.93 8.88 2.97
N MET A 88 -7.74 7.59 2.72
CA MET A 88 -6.85 6.77 3.53
C MET A 88 -5.42 7.34 3.57
N LEU A 89 -4.87 7.74 2.41
CA LEU A 89 -3.53 8.32 2.31
C LEU A 89 -3.43 9.70 2.96
N MET A 90 -4.49 10.53 2.91
CA MET A 90 -4.52 11.81 3.64
C MET A 90 -4.46 11.61 5.15
N VAL A 91 -5.21 10.64 5.68
CA VAL A 91 -5.19 10.30 7.13
C VAL A 91 -3.84 9.68 7.51
N PHE A 92 -3.23 8.90 6.62
CA PHE A 92 -1.91 8.33 6.83
C PHE A 92 -0.82 9.41 6.88
N GLU A 93 -0.85 10.36 5.94
CA GLU A 93 0.04 11.51 5.89
C GLU A 93 -0.06 12.36 7.17
N GLN A 94 -1.27 12.63 7.66
CA GLN A 94 -1.48 13.35 8.92
C GLN A 94 -0.90 12.61 10.14
N ASN A 95 -0.96 11.27 10.15
CA ASN A 95 -0.35 10.48 11.20
C ASN A 95 1.17 10.48 11.12
N LEU A 96 1.74 10.46 9.91
CA LEU A 96 3.19 10.62 9.71
C LEU A 96 3.65 12.01 10.16
N GLN A 97 2.97 13.08 9.75
CA GLN A 97 3.24 14.45 10.20
C GLN A 97 3.24 14.56 11.74
N ARG A 98 2.28 13.91 12.40
CA ARG A 98 2.17 13.88 13.85
C ARG A 98 3.36 13.17 14.51
N VAL A 99 3.70 11.95 14.09
CA VAL A 99 4.80 11.21 14.74
C VAL A 99 6.18 11.76 14.40
N LEU A 100 6.32 12.42 13.24
CA LEU A 100 7.54 13.13 12.84
C LEU A 100 7.64 14.53 13.45
N ASN A 101 6.57 15.03 14.06
CA ASN A 101 6.44 16.42 14.49
C ASN A 101 6.79 17.42 13.36
N ASP A 102 6.32 17.11 12.15
CA ASP A 102 6.56 17.91 10.95
C ASP A 102 5.25 18.09 10.18
N ALA A 103 4.58 19.23 10.38
CA ALA A 103 3.33 19.56 9.70
C ALA A 103 3.48 19.84 8.20
N ASN A 104 4.71 19.94 7.70
CA ASN A 104 5.01 20.18 6.29
C ASN A 104 5.42 18.91 5.54
N PHE A 105 5.55 17.78 6.24
CA PHE A 105 5.85 16.49 5.62
C PHE A 105 4.76 16.12 4.59
N GLY A 106 5.19 15.83 3.36
CA GLY A 106 4.35 15.28 2.29
C GLY A 106 4.70 13.81 2.05
N LEU A 107 3.69 12.94 2.02
CA LEU A 107 3.85 11.52 1.75
C LEU A 107 4.51 11.32 0.37
N PRO A 108 5.69 10.69 0.27
CA PRO A 108 6.34 10.54 -1.01
C PRO A 108 5.61 9.52 -1.90
N TYR A 109 5.81 9.61 -3.20
CA TYR A 109 5.30 8.64 -4.17
C TYR A 109 6.44 7.86 -4.82
N TRP A 110 6.11 6.66 -5.28
CA TRP A 110 6.96 5.87 -6.17
C TRP A 110 6.42 5.98 -7.58
N ASP A 111 7.23 6.54 -8.49
CA ASP A 111 6.95 6.50 -9.92
C ASP A 111 7.32 5.13 -10.49
N TRP A 112 6.40 4.17 -10.34
CA TRP A 112 6.60 2.82 -10.86
C TRP A 112 6.62 2.76 -12.39
N ALA A 113 6.14 3.80 -13.07
CA ALA A 113 6.12 3.87 -14.53
C ALA A 113 7.50 4.19 -15.10
N GLU A 114 8.24 5.07 -14.41
CA GLU A 114 9.66 5.33 -14.70
C GLU A 114 10.50 4.05 -14.59
N ASP A 115 10.32 3.28 -13.50
CA ASP A 115 10.99 1.98 -13.36
C ASP A 115 10.48 0.96 -14.38
N GLY A 116 9.22 1.05 -14.83
CA GLY A 116 8.63 0.18 -15.84
C GLY A 116 9.18 0.39 -17.26
N ASP A 117 9.77 1.55 -17.54
CA ASP A 117 10.45 1.85 -18.80
C ASP A 117 11.83 1.18 -18.90
N LEU A 118 12.38 0.67 -17.79
CA LEU A 118 13.58 -0.16 -17.79
C LEU A 118 13.32 -1.55 -18.43
N PRO A 119 14.36 -2.21 -18.97
CA PRO A 119 14.27 -3.62 -19.35
C PRO A 119 13.71 -4.47 -18.18
N PRO A 120 12.79 -5.42 -18.42
CA PRO A 120 12.13 -6.18 -17.34
C PRO A 120 13.10 -6.81 -16.33
N GLN A 121 14.26 -7.28 -16.80
CA GLN A 121 15.29 -7.91 -15.98
C GLN A 121 16.01 -6.93 -15.03
N GLU A 122 15.92 -5.62 -15.30
CA GLU A 122 16.55 -4.55 -14.51
C GLU A 122 15.59 -3.94 -13.48
N GLN A 123 14.27 -4.14 -13.64
CA GLN A 123 13.24 -3.52 -12.78
C GLN A 123 13.34 -3.97 -11.31
N SER A 124 13.75 -5.22 -11.06
CA SER A 124 13.99 -5.73 -9.70
C SER A 124 15.21 -5.10 -9.02
N SER A 125 16.07 -4.44 -9.79
CA SER A 125 17.26 -3.72 -9.31
C SER A 125 17.09 -2.20 -9.30
N ALA A 126 15.89 -1.69 -9.58
CA ALA A 126 15.56 -0.27 -9.51
C ALA A 126 15.90 0.32 -8.14
N ALA A 127 16.24 1.61 -8.11
CA ALA A 127 16.74 2.30 -6.92
C ALA A 127 15.79 2.23 -5.71
N ILE A 128 14.47 2.12 -5.97
CA ILE A 128 13.44 1.92 -4.94
C ILE A 128 13.72 0.67 -4.07
N TRP A 129 14.33 -0.38 -4.62
CA TRP A 129 14.64 -1.64 -3.95
C TRP A 129 15.99 -1.65 -3.23
N GLY A 130 16.76 -0.56 -3.32
CA GLY A 130 18.04 -0.42 -2.63
C GLY A 130 17.94 -0.57 -1.12
N ALA A 131 19.04 -1.00 -0.48
CA ALA A 131 19.12 -1.17 0.98
C ALA A 131 19.01 0.14 1.78
N ASN A 132 19.15 1.30 1.13
CA ASN A 132 18.90 2.61 1.70
C ASN A 132 17.49 3.16 1.37
N CYS A 133 16.66 2.38 0.66
CA CYS A 133 15.31 2.75 0.27
C CYS A 133 14.28 1.75 0.83
N MET A 134 13.52 1.02 0.02
CA MET A 134 12.48 0.12 0.53
C MET A 134 13.00 -1.27 0.89
N GLY A 135 14.19 -1.65 0.47
CA GLY A 135 14.70 -3.02 0.53
C GLY A 135 14.04 -3.94 -0.50
N GLY A 136 14.79 -4.93 -0.97
CA GLY A 136 14.40 -5.78 -2.09
C GLY A 136 13.44 -6.91 -1.74
N GLU A 137 13.52 -7.98 -2.51
CA GLU A 137 12.75 -9.20 -2.33
C GLU A 137 13.22 -10.03 -1.12
N GLY A 138 12.40 -11.03 -0.74
CA GLY A 138 12.74 -12.01 0.28
C GLY A 138 11.53 -12.56 1.02
N ASN A 139 11.74 -13.73 1.64
CA ASN A 139 10.76 -14.39 2.51
C ASN A 139 11.47 -14.94 3.77
N PRO A 140 11.77 -14.09 4.77
CA PRO A 140 11.45 -12.67 4.84
C PRO A 140 12.43 -11.77 4.08
N VAL A 141 12.03 -10.52 3.81
CA VAL A 141 12.91 -9.45 3.33
C VAL A 141 14.06 -9.25 4.32
N ALA A 142 15.29 -9.31 3.81
CA ALA A 142 16.52 -9.25 4.61
C ALA A 142 17.34 -7.98 4.40
N SER A 143 16.91 -7.09 3.50
CA SER A 143 17.58 -5.82 3.19
C SER A 143 16.68 -4.63 3.44
N GLY A 144 17.30 -3.47 3.62
CA GLY A 144 16.59 -2.22 3.78
C GLY A 144 16.02 -1.97 5.17
N PRO A 145 15.40 -0.79 5.36
CA PRO A 145 14.85 -0.36 6.65
C PRO A 145 13.73 -1.23 7.19
N PHE A 146 13.10 -2.03 6.32
CA PHE A 146 12.00 -2.94 6.66
C PHE A 146 12.43 -4.42 6.71
N ALA A 147 13.74 -4.68 6.76
CA ALA A 147 14.29 -6.01 6.94
C ALA A 147 13.84 -6.64 8.27
N PHE A 148 13.75 -7.96 8.26
CA PHE A 148 13.47 -8.76 9.44
C PHE A 148 14.73 -9.43 9.97
N HIS A 149 14.99 -9.25 11.26
CA HIS A 149 16.00 -9.98 12.00
C HIS A 149 15.36 -10.63 13.23
N ALA A 150 15.41 -11.96 13.31
CA ALA A 150 14.62 -12.72 14.29
C ALA A 150 14.91 -12.30 15.75
N ASN A 151 16.18 -12.02 16.06
CA ASN A 151 16.67 -11.67 17.38
C ASN A 151 16.69 -10.15 17.64
N ASP A 152 16.22 -9.35 16.69
CA ASP A 152 16.08 -7.91 16.85
C ASP A 152 14.61 -7.57 17.18
N PRO A 153 14.32 -7.07 18.39
CA PRO A 153 12.97 -6.63 18.76
C PRO A 153 12.55 -5.35 18.01
N SER A 154 13.50 -4.60 17.46
CA SER A 154 13.26 -3.36 16.70
C SER A 154 13.06 -3.59 15.20
N ALA A 155 13.31 -4.81 14.71
CA ALA A 155 13.10 -5.19 13.32
C ALA A 155 11.63 -5.02 12.90
N PHE A 156 11.41 -4.75 11.60
CA PHE A 156 10.08 -4.57 11.08
C PHE A 156 9.31 -5.90 11.06
N ARG A 157 8.22 -5.96 11.85
CA ARG A 157 7.40 -7.17 12.02
C ARG A 157 6.01 -6.95 11.46
N VAL A 158 5.59 -7.83 10.57
CA VAL A 158 4.19 -7.94 10.18
C VAL A 158 3.45 -8.67 11.29
N ARG A 159 2.43 -8.00 11.83
CA ARG A 159 1.60 -8.47 12.97
C ARG A 159 0.18 -8.81 12.55
N ILE A 160 -0.33 -8.14 11.52
CA ILE A 160 -1.64 -8.35 10.94
C ILE A 160 -1.46 -8.82 9.49
N SER A 161 -2.21 -9.85 9.09
CA SER A 161 -2.34 -10.31 7.71
C SER A 161 -3.74 -10.83 7.44
N THR A 162 -4.01 -11.26 6.20
CA THR A 162 -5.26 -11.95 5.83
C THR A 162 -5.00 -13.40 5.43
N ASN A 163 -6.02 -14.23 5.51
CA ASN A 163 -6.04 -15.52 4.81
C ASN A 163 -6.63 -15.36 3.38
N ILE A 164 -6.76 -16.47 2.65
CA ILE A 164 -7.31 -16.49 1.29
C ILE A 164 -8.75 -15.99 1.19
N SER A 165 -9.50 -16.02 2.29
CA SER A 165 -10.89 -15.54 2.37
C SER A 165 -11.00 -14.08 2.80
N GLY A 166 -9.87 -13.38 2.95
CA GLY A 166 -9.84 -11.98 3.41
C GLY A 166 -10.01 -11.78 4.91
N GLU A 167 -10.08 -12.87 5.70
CA GLU A 167 -10.22 -12.76 7.16
C GLU A 167 -8.91 -12.33 7.80
N LEU A 168 -8.99 -11.34 8.70
CA LEU A 168 -7.84 -10.86 9.46
C LEU A 168 -7.26 -11.96 10.37
N ARG A 169 -5.92 -11.97 10.49
CA ARG A 169 -5.14 -12.92 11.28
C ARG A 169 -3.99 -12.21 11.98
N SER A 170 -3.72 -12.64 13.21
CA SER A 170 -2.51 -12.28 13.94
C SER A 170 -1.35 -13.15 13.48
N VAL A 171 -0.22 -12.52 13.13
CA VAL A 171 1.03 -13.18 12.75
C VAL A 171 2.22 -12.53 13.48
N ASN A 172 3.40 -13.14 13.39
CA ASN A 172 4.64 -12.53 13.84
C ASN A 172 5.78 -13.00 12.92
N ARG A 173 5.95 -12.31 11.80
CA ARG A 173 6.93 -12.65 10.77
C ARG A 173 7.52 -11.39 10.14
N GLY A 174 8.61 -11.57 9.39
CA GLY A 174 9.12 -10.52 8.50
C GLY A 174 8.22 -10.27 7.30
N LEU A 175 8.40 -9.12 6.64
CA LEU A 175 7.76 -8.82 5.36
C LEU A 175 8.16 -9.85 4.30
N ARG A 176 7.26 -10.15 3.37
CA ARG A 176 7.51 -11.07 2.25
C ARG A 176 7.30 -10.31 0.94
N ARG A 177 8.25 -10.39 0.02
CA ARG A 177 8.19 -9.79 -1.31
C ARG A 177 8.82 -10.76 -2.31
N ALA A 178 8.16 -10.96 -3.44
CA ALA A 178 8.68 -11.73 -4.56
C ALA A 178 8.28 -11.00 -5.84
N PHE A 179 9.26 -10.57 -6.63
CA PHE A 179 9.04 -9.78 -7.84
C PHE A 179 8.88 -10.72 -9.03
N GLY A 180 8.15 -10.29 -10.07
CA GLY A 180 8.06 -11.05 -11.33
C GLY A 180 7.26 -12.36 -11.26
N VAL A 181 6.49 -12.62 -10.18
CA VAL A 181 5.84 -13.94 -9.99
C VAL A 181 4.52 -14.07 -10.75
N SER A 182 3.68 -13.03 -10.72
CA SER A 182 2.35 -13.02 -11.35
C SER A 182 2.28 -12.13 -12.59
N THR A 183 3.27 -11.27 -12.78
CA THR A 183 3.45 -10.40 -13.95
C THR A 183 4.94 -10.19 -14.15
N ASP A 184 5.38 -10.18 -15.41
CA ASP A 184 6.81 -10.19 -15.75
C ASP A 184 7.42 -8.77 -15.81
N ALA A 185 6.59 -7.72 -15.76
CA ALA A 185 7.03 -6.33 -15.80
C ALA A 185 6.04 -5.37 -15.12
N LEU A 186 6.55 -4.22 -14.69
CA LEU A 186 5.78 -3.04 -14.27
C LEU A 186 5.12 -2.35 -15.48
N PRO A 187 4.01 -1.63 -15.29
CA PRO A 187 3.47 -0.76 -16.33
C PRO A 187 4.42 0.41 -16.63
N ARG A 188 4.37 0.93 -17.87
CA ARG A 188 5.27 1.95 -18.42
C ARG A 188 4.66 3.35 -18.40
N THR A 189 5.48 4.36 -18.67
CA THR A 189 5.01 5.76 -18.83
C THR A 189 3.96 5.88 -19.96
N ALA A 190 4.07 5.05 -21.00
CA ALA A 190 3.06 4.96 -22.06
C ALA A 190 1.68 4.54 -21.51
N HIS A 191 1.63 3.58 -20.59
CA HIS A 191 0.36 3.12 -20.00
C HIS A 191 -0.28 4.20 -19.12
N VAL A 192 0.52 4.97 -18.39
CA VAL A 192 0.03 6.15 -17.64
C VAL A 192 -0.56 7.18 -18.59
N THR A 193 0.14 7.48 -19.69
CA THR A 193 -0.33 8.44 -20.71
C THR A 193 -1.65 7.99 -21.33
N ASN A 194 -1.77 6.72 -21.70
CA ASN A 194 -2.99 6.16 -22.28
C ASN A 194 -4.15 6.19 -21.28
N ALA A 195 -3.90 5.87 -20.01
CA ALA A 195 -4.91 5.98 -18.98
C ALA A 195 -5.43 7.43 -18.82
N LEU A 196 -4.54 8.42 -18.77
CA LEU A 196 -4.91 9.83 -18.63
C LEU A 196 -5.72 10.38 -19.83
N ALA A 197 -5.64 9.74 -21.00
CA ALA A 197 -6.43 10.09 -22.17
C ALA A 197 -7.88 9.56 -22.11
N LEU A 198 -8.20 8.66 -21.17
CA LEU A 198 -9.54 8.09 -21.06
C LEU A 198 -10.54 9.07 -20.44
N SER A 199 -11.72 9.10 -21.05
CA SER A 199 -12.93 9.66 -20.47
C SER A 199 -14.09 8.70 -20.78
N PRO A 200 -15.10 8.58 -19.91
CA PRO A 200 -15.35 9.32 -18.66
C PRO A 200 -14.51 8.82 -17.45
N TYR A 201 -14.67 9.48 -16.29
CA TYR A 201 -14.10 9.01 -15.00
C TYR A 201 -14.49 7.56 -14.72
N ASP A 202 -15.79 7.25 -14.81
CA ASP A 202 -16.31 5.89 -14.73
C ASP A 202 -17.51 5.72 -15.67
N SER A 203 -17.88 4.48 -15.99
CA SER A 203 -18.99 4.15 -16.90
C SER A 203 -20.08 3.33 -16.21
N PRO A 204 -21.31 3.25 -16.78
CA PRO A 204 -22.39 2.40 -16.27
C PRO A 204 -21.93 0.96 -15.96
N ASP A 205 -22.68 0.31 -15.07
CA ASP A 205 -22.36 -0.93 -14.33
C ASP A 205 -21.38 -0.71 -13.17
N TRP A 206 -20.46 0.27 -13.30
CA TRP A 206 -19.66 0.81 -12.19
C TRP A 206 -18.86 -0.26 -11.44
N ASP A 207 -18.29 -1.21 -12.18
CA ASP A 207 -17.61 -2.39 -11.66
C ASP A 207 -16.25 -2.62 -12.35
N ALA A 208 -15.68 -3.82 -12.21
CA ALA A 208 -14.38 -4.16 -12.80
C ALA A 208 -14.42 -4.38 -14.31
N ASP A 209 -15.59 -4.44 -14.95
CA ASP A 209 -15.75 -4.65 -16.40
C ASP A 209 -15.98 -3.33 -17.15
N ALA A 210 -16.17 -2.23 -16.43
CA ALA A 210 -16.36 -0.88 -16.95
C ALA A 210 -15.19 -0.41 -17.85
N ASN A 211 -15.48 0.10 -19.05
CA ASN A 211 -14.49 0.76 -19.91
C ASN A 211 -14.36 2.23 -19.50
N SER A 212 -13.46 2.52 -18.55
CA SER A 212 -13.34 3.85 -17.96
C SER A 212 -11.95 4.19 -17.43
N PHE A 213 -11.71 5.49 -17.19
CA PHE A 213 -10.47 5.97 -16.55
C PHE A 213 -10.24 5.30 -15.20
N ARG A 214 -11.24 5.27 -14.31
CA ARG A 214 -11.16 4.65 -12.99
C ARG A 214 -10.75 3.18 -13.11
N ASN A 215 -11.39 2.43 -14.00
CA ASN A 215 -11.12 1.00 -14.14
C ASN A 215 -9.74 0.73 -14.76
N ARG A 216 -9.28 1.59 -15.67
CA ARG A 216 -7.92 1.54 -16.24
C ARG A 216 -6.84 1.78 -15.19
N ILE A 217 -6.97 2.81 -14.34
CA ILE A 217 -5.97 3.09 -13.31
C ILE A 217 -6.01 2.09 -12.14
N GLU A 218 -7.13 1.39 -11.97
CA GLU A 218 -7.25 0.30 -10.99
C GLU A 218 -6.60 -0.99 -11.50
N GLY A 219 -6.60 -1.22 -12.82
CA GLY A 219 -5.88 -2.32 -13.47
C GLY A 219 -6.74 -3.52 -13.90
N TRP A 220 -8.06 -3.37 -14.02
CA TRP A 220 -8.95 -4.43 -14.51
C TRP A 220 -9.14 -4.42 -16.02
N MET A 221 -8.80 -3.30 -16.66
CA MET A 221 -8.86 -3.14 -18.10
C MET A 221 -7.44 -3.08 -18.67
N ASN A 222 -7.16 -3.93 -19.67
CA ASN A 222 -5.91 -3.85 -20.41
C ASN A 222 -5.77 -2.51 -21.13
N ASP A 223 -4.52 -2.11 -21.30
CA ASP A 223 -4.14 -1.03 -22.20
C ASP A 223 -4.05 -1.50 -23.66
#